data_AF-A0A966IFC2-F1
#
_entry.id   AF-A0A966IFC2-F1
#
_cell.length_a   1.000
_cell.length_b   1.000
_cell.length_c   1.000
_cell.angle_alpha   90.00
_cell.angle_beta   90.00
_cell.angle_gamma   90.00
#
_symmetry.space_group_name_H-M   'P 1'
#
loop_
_entity.id
_entity.type
_entity.pdbx_description
1 polymer ?
#
loop_
_entity_poly.entity_id
_entity_poly.type
_entity_poly.pdbx_seq_one_letter_code
_entity_poly.pdbx_strand_id
1 'polypeptide(L)'
;NLGLKWPARFLASLARFLTNIEIHPGARIGRRVFLDHGLGIVIGETAEIGDDTTIYQGVTLGGTSLYKGVKRHPTLGKGVVVSAGAKVLGGFTVGDGARIGSNAVVLKEIPPGATAVGVPARILHPDLPKEASDASKASFSAYGITPNADDPVSLALKSLIDATIEQEHKIKALEEALAKLGGKASDSSGHEATQRELDAIKKLLKE
;
A
#
# COMPACT_ATOMS: atom_id res chain seq x y z
N ASN A 1 -17.66 34.31 0.07
CA ASN A 1 -16.28 34.20 -0.45
C ASN A 1 -15.83 35.62 -0.84
N LEU A 2 -14.84 36.21 -0.15
CA LEU A 2 -14.48 37.64 -0.29
C LEU A 2 -13.65 37.96 -1.56
N GLY A 3 -13.34 36.97 -2.40
CA GLY A 3 -12.66 37.17 -3.70
C GLY A 3 -11.15 37.48 -3.62
N LEU A 4 -10.56 37.49 -2.42
CA LEU A 4 -9.16 37.85 -2.16
C LEU A 4 -8.16 36.73 -2.54
N LYS A 5 -8.07 36.41 -3.83
CA LYS A 5 -7.24 35.30 -4.34
C LYS A 5 -5.75 35.50 -4.12
N TRP A 6 -5.24 36.72 -4.30
CA TRP A 6 -3.81 37.01 -4.15
C TRP A 6 -3.34 36.88 -2.70
N PRO A 7 -3.99 37.52 -1.70
CA PRO A 7 -3.64 37.31 -0.29
C PRO A 7 -3.71 35.85 0.14
N ALA A 8 -4.72 35.11 -0.32
CA ALA A 8 -4.86 33.70 0.00
C ALA A 8 -3.69 32.85 -0.54
N ARG A 9 -3.24 33.10 -1.78
CA ARG A 9 -2.06 32.43 -2.37
C ARG A 9 -0.76 32.82 -1.68
N PHE A 10 -0.61 34.09 -1.31
CA PHE A 10 0.54 34.56 -0.55
C PHE A 10 0.63 33.86 0.80
N LEU A 11 -0.48 33.83 1.55
CA LEU A 11 -0.55 33.15 2.85
C LEU A 11 -0.24 31.65 2.74
N ALA A 12 -0.79 30.96 1.73
CA ALA A 12 -0.49 29.55 1.51
C ALA A 12 1.00 29.31 1.17
N SER A 13 1.61 30.21 0.41
CA SER A 13 3.04 30.13 0.08
C SER A 13 3.92 30.37 1.29
N LEU A 14 3.55 31.33 2.15
CA LEU A 14 4.23 31.60 3.41
C LEU A 14 4.07 30.43 4.39
N ALA A 15 2.85 29.88 4.53
CA ALA A 15 2.61 28.70 5.34
C ALA A 15 3.45 27.51 4.87
N ARG A 16 3.48 27.24 3.56
CA ARG A 16 4.36 26.23 2.97
C ARG A 16 5.83 26.46 3.31
N PHE A 17 6.32 27.69 3.22
CA PHE A 17 7.71 28.01 3.56
C PHE A 17 8.04 27.73 5.03
N LEU A 18 7.11 28.03 5.94
CA LEU A 18 7.32 27.87 7.38
C LEU A 18 7.10 26.43 7.89
N THR A 19 6.14 25.69 7.31
CA THR A 19 5.71 24.38 7.83
C THR A 19 6.06 23.21 6.92
N ASN A 20 6.44 23.47 5.67
CA ASN A 20 6.60 22.47 4.61
C ASN A 20 5.30 21.67 4.29
N ILE A 21 4.14 22.23 4.67
CA ILE A 21 2.81 21.73 4.31
C ILE A 21 2.27 22.60 3.17
N GLU A 22 2.03 22.02 2.01
CA GLU A 22 1.42 22.72 0.88
C GLU A 22 -0.08 22.45 0.84
N ILE A 23 -0.89 23.48 1.17
CA ILE A 23 -2.35 23.42 1.07
C ILE A 23 -2.80 24.51 0.10
N HIS A 24 -3.43 24.13 -1.00
CA HIS A 24 -4.00 25.10 -1.91
C HIS A 24 -5.18 25.84 -1.24
N PRO A 25 -5.30 27.17 -1.35
CA PRO A 25 -6.39 27.94 -0.72
C PRO A 25 -7.83 27.57 -1.15
N GLY A 26 -7.95 26.77 -2.22
CA GLY A 26 -9.23 26.28 -2.74
C GLY A 26 -9.68 24.96 -2.10
N ALA A 27 -8.79 24.26 -1.40
CA ALA A 27 -9.10 22.99 -0.76
C ALA A 27 -10.16 23.20 0.33
N ARG A 28 -11.05 22.23 0.47
CA ARG A 28 -12.08 22.21 1.53
C ARG A 28 -11.63 21.26 2.62
N ILE A 29 -11.51 21.75 3.85
CA ILE A 29 -11.03 21.00 5.00
C ILE A 29 -12.13 20.96 6.05
N GLY A 30 -12.50 19.76 6.47
CA GLY A 30 -13.47 19.49 7.53
C GLY A 30 -12.94 19.82 8.92
N ARG A 31 -13.70 19.42 9.94
CA ARG A 31 -13.38 19.64 11.35
C ARG A 31 -12.46 18.55 11.86
N ARG A 32 -11.54 18.92 12.77
CA ARG A 32 -10.64 17.99 13.47
C ARG A 32 -9.79 17.15 12.51
N VAL A 33 -9.41 17.73 11.37
CA VAL A 33 -8.40 17.13 10.49
C VAL A 33 -7.06 17.19 11.20
N PHE A 34 -6.45 16.03 11.39
CA PHE A 34 -5.18 15.89 12.06
C PHE A 34 -4.08 15.68 11.01
N LEU A 35 -3.19 16.67 10.90
CA LEU A 35 -2.01 16.61 10.04
C LEU A 35 -0.81 16.22 10.92
N ASP A 36 -0.42 14.95 10.86
CA ASP A 36 0.69 14.45 11.65
C ASP A 36 2.00 14.57 10.86
N HIS A 37 3.07 14.96 11.57
CA HIS A 37 4.41 15.12 11.02
C HIS A 37 4.47 15.90 9.69
N GLY A 38 3.73 17.01 9.54
CA GLY A 38 3.31 17.62 8.26
C GLY A 38 4.33 17.89 7.12
N LEU A 39 5.62 17.61 7.28
CA LEU A 39 6.64 17.60 6.25
C LEU A 39 6.18 16.89 4.96
N GLY A 40 6.15 17.61 3.84
CA GLY A 40 5.91 17.04 2.51
C GLY A 40 4.44 16.69 2.22
N ILE A 41 3.50 17.16 3.04
CA ILE A 41 2.07 17.08 2.73
C ILE A 41 1.74 18.04 1.58
N VAL A 42 1.01 17.54 0.57
CA VAL A 42 0.54 18.33 -0.59
C VAL A 42 -0.95 18.10 -0.80
N ILE A 43 -1.75 19.16 -0.70
CA ILE A 43 -3.21 19.16 -0.83
C ILE A 43 -3.62 20.11 -1.94
N GLY A 44 -4.14 19.56 -3.04
CA GLY A 44 -4.44 20.33 -4.23
C GLY A 44 -5.77 21.12 -4.21
N GLU A 45 -5.95 21.96 -5.23
CA GLU A 45 -7.00 23.00 -5.29
C GLU A 45 -8.42 22.50 -5.07
N THR A 46 -8.77 21.36 -5.66
CA THR A 46 -10.15 20.83 -5.62
C THR A 46 -10.28 19.67 -4.64
N ALA A 47 -9.31 19.50 -3.73
CA ALA A 47 -9.37 18.46 -2.72
C ALA A 47 -10.44 18.80 -1.68
N GLU A 48 -11.14 17.78 -1.22
CA GLU A 48 -12.12 17.89 -0.15
C GLU A 48 -11.77 16.86 0.91
N ILE A 49 -11.68 17.29 2.17
CA ILE A 49 -11.25 16.46 3.28
C ILE A 49 -12.37 16.46 4.32
N GLY A 50 -12.93 15.29 4.59
CA GLY A 50 -13.98 15.10 5.58
C GLY A 50 -13.50 15.29 7.02
N ASP A 51 -14.46 15.39 7.93
CA ASP A 51 -14.22 15.50 9.37
C ASP A 51 -13.41 14.31 9.91
N ASP A 52 -12.66 14.51 10.99
CA ASP A 52 -11.92 13.45 11.70
C ASP A 52 -10.88 12.71 10.84
N THR A 53 -10.49 13.28 9.70
CA THR A 53 -9.48 12.68 8.81
C THR A 53 -8.09 12.85 9.41
N THR A 54 -7.27 11.79 9.35
CA THR A 54 -5.85 11.84 9.72
C THR A 54 -4.97 11.72 8.48
N ILE A 55 -4.01 12.63 8.34
CA ILE A 55 -3.07 12.69 7.20
C ILE A 55 -1.65 12.75 7.77
N TYR A 56 -0.83 11.78 7.40
CA TYR A 56 0.58 11.70 7.82
C TYR A 56 1.51 12.45 6.85
N GLN A 57 2.79 12.52 7.20
CA GLN A 57 3.86 13.13 6.41
C GLN A 57 3.93 12.59 4.97
N GLY A 58 4.40 13.41 4.04
CA GLY A 58 4.67 12.99 2.65
C GLY A 58 3.44 12.59 1.84
N VAL A 59 2.23 12.80 2.35
CA VAL A 59 0.98 12.50 1.64
C VAL A 59 0.74 13.49 0.51
N THR A 60 0.26 13.01 -0.63
CA THR A 60 -0.18 13.87 -1.74
C THR A 60 -1.63 13.57 -2.11
N LEU A 61 -2.48 14.59 -2.01
CA LEU A 61 -3.84 14.62 -2.56
C LEU A 61 -3.77 15.37 -3.90
N GLY A 62 -3.39 14.63 -4.94
CA GLY A 62 -2.95 15.16 -6.22
C GLY A 62 -3.99 15.08 -7.34
N GLY A 63 -3.78 15.87 -8.38
CA GLY A 63 -4.62 15.90 -9.56
C GLY A 63 -4.07 15.07 -10.72
N THR A 64 -4.94 14.44 -11.51
CA THR A 64 -4.56 13.71 -12.74
C THR A 64 -4.93 14.45 -14.03
N SER A 65 -5.71 15.53 -13.94
CA SER A 65 -6.18 16.31 -15.09
C SER A 65 -5.52 17.69 -15.14
N LEU A 66 -5.23 18.18 -16.34
CA LEU A 66 -4.70 19.52 -16.60
C LEU A 66 -5.80 20.57 -16.87
N TYR A 67 -7.06 20.13 -17.02
CA TYR A 67 -8.17 21.02 -17.31
C TYR A 67 -8.51 21.88 -16.08
N LYS A 68 -8.61 23.20 -16.30
CA LYS A 68 -8.99 24.15 -15.26
C LYS A 68 -10.50 24.05 -14.98
N GLY A 69 -10.88 24.25 -13.72
CA GLY A 69 -12.30 24.32 -13.32
C GLY A 69 -13.00 22.97 -13.11
N VAL A 70 -12.34 21.84 -13.39
CA VAL A 70 -12.90 20.50 -13.12
C VAL A 70 -12.38 19.92 -11.81
N LYS A 71 -13.21 19.10 -11.15
CA LYS A 71 -12.80 18.27 -10.03
C LYS A 71 -11.70 17.31 -10.50
N ARG A 72 -10.54 17.37 -9.86
CA ARG A 72 -9.34 16.62 -10.27
C ARG A 72 -8.54 16.05 -9.10
N HIS A 73 -8.76 16.55 -7.90
CA HIS A 73 -8.15 16.07 -6.66
C HIS A 73 -9.19 15.27 -5.86
N PRO A 74 -8.76 14.38 -4.95
CA PRO A 74 -9.66 13.45 -4.28
C PRO A 74 -10.64 14.12 -3.34
N THR A 75 -11.72 13.41 -3.02
CA THR A 75 -12.60 13.70 -1.87
C THR A 75 -12.39 12.60 -0.84
N LEU A 76 -11.91 12.96 0.35
CA LEU A 76 -11.80 12.05 1.49
C LEU A 76 -13.07 12.17 2.33
N GLY A 77 -13.69 11.03 2.63
CA GLY A 77 -14.81 10.91 3.54
C GLY A 77 -14.42 11.20 5.00
N LYS A 78 -15.39 11.06 5.90
CA LYS A 78 -15.19 11.23 7.35
C LYS A 78 -14.30 10.12 7.91
N GLY A 79 -13.37 10.46 8.79
CA GLY A 79 -12.57 9.47 9.53
C GLY A 79 -11.59 8.69 8.66
N VAL A 80 -11.29 9.19 7.45
CA VAL A 80 -10.30 8.57 6.58
C VAL A 80 -8.91 8.69 7.20
N VAL A 81 -8.08 7.66 7.06
CA VAL A 81 -6.68 7.69 7.47
C VAL A 81 -5.81 7.54 6.24
N VAL A 82 -4.97 8.54 5.97
CA VAL A 82 -4.01 8.52 4.87
C VAL A 82 -2.59 8.43 5.43
N SER A 83 -2.01 7.23 5.37
CA SER A 83 -0.73 6.91 5.99
C SER A 83 0.46 7.56 5.28
N ALA A 84 1.61 7.55 5.94
CA ALA A 84 2.81 8.25 5.52
C ALA A 84 3.20 7.95 4.07
N GLY A 85 3.52 8.98 3.31
CA GLY A 85 4.01 8.87 1.93
C GLY A 85 2.96 8.47 0.89
N ALA A 86 1.71 8.19 1.26
CA ALA A 86 0.68 7.78 0.30
C ALA A 86 0.35 8.86 -0.74
N LYS A 87 -0.02 8.43 -1.95
CA LYS A 87 -0.39 9.29 -3.08
C LYS A 87 -1.82 8.93 -3.50
N VAL A 88 -2.76 9.85 -3.32
CA VAL A 88 -4.15 9.70 -3.78
C VAL A 88 -4.36 10.66 -4.94
N LEU A 89 -4.46 10.13 -6.16
CA LEU A 89 -4.37 10.91 -7.38
C LEU A 89 -5.63 10.76 -8.23
N GLY A 90 -6.42 11.83 -8.32
CA GLY A 90 -7.61 11.89 -9.17
C GLY A 90 -8.86 12.44 -8.48
N GLY A 91 -9.84 12.84 -9.28
CA GLY A 91 -11.09 13.47 -8.83
C GLY A 91 -12.15 12.48 -8.37
N PHE A 92 -11.80 11.54 -7.49
CA PHE A 92 -12.69 10.48 -7.03
C PHE A 92 -12.80 10.45 -5.49
N THR A 93 -13.73 9.63 -4.98
CA THR A 93 -14.02 9.54 -3.55
C THR A 93 -13.26 8.39 -2.87
N VAL A 94 -12.71 8.67 -1.68
CA VAL A 94 -12.27 7.69 -0.69
C VAL A 94 -13.31 7.68 0.42
N GLY A 95 -14.04 6.58 0.57
CA GLY A 95 -15.21 6.49 1.44
C GLY A 95 -14.89 6.64 2.94
N ASP A 96 -15.93 6.89 3.73
CA ASP A 96 -15.82 7.11 5.18
C ASP A 96 -15.08 5.96 5.89
N GLY A 97 -14.18 6.29 6.81
CA GLY A 97 -13.41 5.32 7.60
C GLY A 97 -12.42 4.47 6.79
N ALA A 98 -12.23 4.75 5.50
CA ALA A 98 -11.24 4.05 4.69
C ALA A 98 -9.81 4.34 5.17
N ARG A 99 -8.92 3.36 4.97
CA ARG A 99 -7.51 3.46 5.36
C ARG A 99 -6.62 3.29 4.12
N ILE A 100 -5.77 4.27 3.87
CA ILE A 100 -4.77 4.21 2.81
C ILE A 100 -3.43 3.85 3.46
N GLY A 101 -2.83 2.74 3.03
CA GLY A 101 -1.55 2.26 3.55
C GLY A 101 -0.38 3.16 3.16
N SER A 102 0.71 3.04 3.90
CA SER A 102 1.91 3.85 3.65
C SER A 102 2.47 3.63 2.25
N ASN A 103 2.93 4.72 1.63
CA ASN A 103 3.46 4.73 0.26
C ASN A 103 2.51 4.16 -0.83
N ALA A 104 1.24 3.90 -0.51
CA ALA A 104 0.28 3.40 -1.50
C ALA A 104 -0.01 4.45 -2.57
N VAL A 105 -0.22 4.02 -3.81
CA VAL A 105 -0.62 4.90 -4.93
C VAL A 105 -2.05 4.56 -5.35
N VAL A 106 -2.99 5.37 -4.88
CA VAL A 106 -4.43 5.19 -5.10
C VAL A 106 -4.86 5.95 -6.34
N LEU A 107 -5.39 5.21 -7.32
CA LEU A 107 -5.80 5.72 -8.63
C LEU A 107 -7.30 5.54 -8.91
N LYS A 108 -8.03 4.92 -7.97
CA LYS A 108 -9.46 4.57 -8.10
C LYS A 108 -10.16 4.74 -6.75
N GLU A 109 -11.49 4.80 -6.80
CA GLU A 109 -12.34 4.89 -5.62
C GLU A 109 -12.08 3.78 -4.61
N ILE A 110 -12.13 4.15 -3.33
CA ILE A 110 -11.98 3.23 -2.20
C ILE A 110 -13.32 3.21 -1.45
N PRO A 111 -13.96 2.03 -1.28
CA PRO A 111 -15.21 1.92 -0.53
C PRO A 111 -15.06 2.36 0.94
N PRO A 112 -16.16 2.77 1.60
CA PRO A 112 -16.16 3.05 3.04
C PRO A 112 -15.62 1.86 3.86
N GLY A 113 -14.80 2.15 4.87
CA GLY A 113 -14.19 1.18 5.78
C GLY A 113 -13.12 0.26 5.17
N ALA A 114 -12.90 0.33 3.85
CA ALA A 114 -11.93 -0.50 3.16
C ALA A 114 -10.48 -0.04 3.44
N THR A 115 -9.54 -0.98 3.36
CA THR A 115 -8.10 -0.67 3.44
C THR A 115 -7.46 -0.86 2.08
N ALA A 116 -6.73 0.13 1.59
CA ALA A 116 -6.06 0.09 0.29
C ALA A 116 -4.55 0.24 0.43
N VAL A 117 -3.78 -0.71 -0.10
CA VAL A 117 -2.31 -0.78 0.05
C VAL A 117 -1.62 -1.06 -1.29
N GLY A 118 -0.33 -0.73 -1.38
CA GLY A 118 0.52 -1.07 -2.54
C GLY A 118 0.53 -0.04 -3.67
N VAL A 119 1.31 -0.34 -4.72
CA VAL A 119 1.55 0.52 -5.88
C VAL A 119 1.38 -0.29 -7.17
N PRO A 120 0.30 -0.08 -7.96
CA PRO A 120 -0.88 0.71 -7.63
C PRO A 120 -1.74 0.03 -6.56
N ALA A 121 -2.47 0.83 -5.77
CA ALA A 121 -3.19 0.35 -4.60
C ALA A 121 -4.25 -0.71 -4.94
N ARG A 122 -4.43 -1.67 -4.03
CA ARG A 122 -5.48 -2.71 -4.07
C ARG A 122 -6.22 -2.71 -2.75
N ILE A 123 -7.53 -2.98 -2.82
CA ILE A 123 -8.38 -3.10 -1.64
C ILE A 123 -8.13 -4.47 -1.01
N LEU A 124 -7.78 -4.48 0.28
CA LEU A 124 -7.70 -5.69 1.07
C LEU A 124 -9.14 -6.16 1.37
N HIS A 125 -9.50 -7.32 0.84
CA HIS A 125 -10.79 -7.94 1.14
C HIS A 125 -10.74 -8.57 2.54
N PRO A 126 -11.74 -8.30 3.41
CA PRO A 126 -11.83 -8.94 4.72
C PRO A 126 -12.17 -10.44 4.67
N ASP A 127 -12.39 -11.00 3.47
CA ASP A 127 -12.81 -12.39 3.22
C ASP A 127 -11.65 -13.40 3.09
N LEU A 128 -10.40 -12.95 3.27
CA LEU A 128 -9.30 -13.87 3.55
C LEU A 128 -9.55 -14.51 4.93
N PRO A 129 -9.43 -15.84 5.09
CA PRO A 129 -9.73 -16.52 6.34
C PRO A 129 -9.01 -15.85 7.51
N LYS A 130 -9.79 -15.23 8.40
CA LYS A 130 -9.30 -14.67 9.66
C LYS A 130 -9.01 -15.80 10.63
N GLU A 131 -7.88 -16.46 10.49
CA GLU A 131 -7.28 -17.16 11.62
C GLU A 131 -6.62 -16.12 12.53
N ALA A 132 -7.46 -15.36 13.27
CA ALA A 132 -7.00 -14.49 14.32
C ALA A 132 -8.09 -14.35 15.38
N SER A 133 -7.79 -14.88 16.56
CA SER A 133 -8.59 -14.85 17.77
C SER A 133 -9.09 -13.44 18.14
N ASP A 134 -10.20 -13.39 18.89
CA ASP A 134 -10.97 -12.19 19.28
C ASP A 134 -10.19 -11.09 20.04
N ALA A 135 -8.90 -11.28 20.32
CA ALA A 135 -8.03 -10.27 20.91
C ALA A 135 -7.56 -9.16 19.93
N SER A 136 -7.75 -9.35 18.62
CA SER A 136 -7.20 -8.45 17.58
C SER A 136 -8.05 -7.19 17.29
N LYS A 137 -9.28 -7.10 17.79
CA LYS A 137 -10.20 -5.96 17.50
C LYS A 137 -9.76 -4.62 18.11
N ALA A 138 -8.73 -4.61 18.97
CA ALA A 138 -8.19 -3.41 19.60
C ALA A 138 -6.81 -2.98 19.07
N SER A 139 -6.26 -3.63 18.04
CA SER A 139 -4.90 -3.33 17.60
C SER A 139 -4.88 -2.20 16.58
N PHE A 140 -4.30 -1.06 16.97
CA PHE A 140 -3.94 0.03 16.07
C PHE A 140 -3.02 -0.52 14.97
N SER A 141 -3.55 -0.69 13.76
CA SER A 141 -2.76 -1.04 12.57
C SER A 141 -2.06 0.21 12.08
N ALA A 142 -0.87 0.44 12.64
CA ALA A 142 0.02 1.49 12.15
C ALA A 142 0.26 1.27 10.65
N TYR A 143 0.12 2.34 9.86
CA TYR A 143 0.46 2.35 8.43
C TYR A 143 -0.41 1.46 7.52
N GLY A 144 -1.59 1.01 8.00
CA GLY A 144 -2.52 0.19 7.20
C GLY A 144 -1.99 -1.20 6.88
N ILE A 145 -1.00 -1.68 7.65
CA ILE A 145 -0.42 -3.01 7.49
C ILE A 145 -1.22 -3.96 8.39
N THR A 146 -1.99 -4.85 7.79
CA THR A 146 -2.50 -6.03 8.49
C THR A 146 -1.41 -7.09 8.53
N PRO A 147 -1.21 -7.81 9.66
CA PRO A 147 -0.45 -9.06 9.62
C PRO A 147 -1.14 -9.96 8.59
N ASN A 148 -0.40 -10.48 7.61
CA ASN A 148 -0.89 -11.20 6.41
C ASN A 148 -1.37 -10.35 5.21
N ALA A 149 -0.86 -9.13 5.01
CA ALA A 149 -1.04 -8.47 3.71
C ALA A 149 -0.17 -9.17 2.64
N ASP A 150 -0.82 -9.97 1.78
CA ASP A 150 -0.23 -10.65 0.63
C ASP A 150 0.43 -9.66 -0.35
N ASP A 151 1.71 -9.37 -0.13
CA ASP A 151 2.52 -8.59 -1.07
C ASP A 151 2.75 -9.39 -2.37
N PRO A 152 2.55 -8.80 -3.56
CA PRO A 152 2.68 -9.49 -4.85
C PRO A 152 4.07 -10.09 -5.08
N VAL A 153 5.13 -9.49 -4.51
CA VAL A 153 6.47 -10.10 -4.57
C VAL A 153 6.49 -11.37 -3.72
N SER A 154 5.91 -11.34 -2.52
CA SER A 154 5.75 -12.52 -1.66
C SER A 154 4.93 -13.64 -2.31
N LEU A 155 3.84 -13.30 -3.01
CA LEU A 155 3.04 -14.27 -3.78
C LEU A 155 3.82 -14.85 -4.97
N ALA A 156 4.52 -14.01 -5.73
CA ALA A 156 5.35 -14.47 -6.85
C ALA A 156 6.49 -15.37 -6.38
N LEU A 157 7.14 -15.03 -5.26
CA LEU A 157 8.17 -15.85 -4.62
C LEU A 157 7.59 -17.19 -4.17
N LYS A 158 6.38 -17.20 -3.58
CA LYS A 158 5.70 -18.43 -3.20
C LYS A 158 5.42 -19.33 -4.41
N SER A 159 4.88 -18.77 -5.50
CA SER A 159 4.65 -19.52 -6.74
C SER A 159 5.94 -20.04 -7.37
N LEU A 160 7.04 -19.29 -7.29
CA LEU A 160 8.36 -19.76 -7.73
C LEU A 160 8.87 -20.91 -6.88
N ILE A 161 8.70 -20.84 -5.56
CA ILE A 161 9.09 -21.91 -4.63
C ILE A 161 8.28 -23.18 -4.94
N ASP A 162 6.97 -23.07 -5.12
CA ASP A 162 6.09 -24.20 -5.44
C ASP A 162 6.48 -24.86 -6.79
N ALA A 163 6.77 -24.05 -7.81
CA ALA A 163 7.23 -24.56 -9.11
C ALA A 163 8.60 -25.26 -9.00
N THR A 164 9.50 -24.75 -8.16
CA THR A 164 10.82 -25.36 -7.92
C THR A 164 10.69 -26.71 -7.26
N ILE A 165 9.83 -26.82 -6.23
CA ILE A 165 9.51 -28.09 -5.58
C ILE A 165 8.93 -29.09 -6.59
N GLU A 166 7.99 -28.66 -7.43
CA GLU A 166 7.41 -29.55 -8.44
C GLU A 166 8.44 -30.02 -9.49
N GLN A 167 9.38 -29.16 -9.89
CA GLN A 167 10.50 -29.54 -10.76
C GLN A 167 11.42 -30.56 -10.09
N GLU A 168 11.73 -30.40 -8.81
CA GLU A 168 12.57 -31.33 -8.05
C GLU A 168 11.94 -32.73 -7.98
N HIS A 169 10.63 -32.80 -7.78
CA HIS A 169 9.88 -34.06 -7.85
C HIS A 169 9.94 -34.71 -9.25
N LYS A 170 9.85 -33.93 -10.33
CA LYS A 170 9.94 -34.44 -11.72
C LYS A 170 11.35 -34.91 -12.06
N ILE A 171 12.39 -34.20 -11.62
CA ILE A 171 13.79 -34.59 -11.81
C ILE A 171 14.04 -35.93 -11.11
N LYS A 172 13.62 -36.07 -9.85
CA LYS A 172 13.76 -37.31 -9.10
C LYS A 172 13.05 -38.49 -9.77
N ALA A 173 11.84 -38.28 -10.26
CA ALA A 173 11.10 -39.30 -11.00
C ALA A 173 11.80 -39.72 -12.31
N LEU A 174 12.42 -38.76 -13.02
CA LEU A 174 13.21 -39.04 -14.22
C LEU A 174 14.50 -39.80 -13.89
N GLU A 175 15.20 -39.43 -12.81
CA GLU A 175 16.39 -40.12 -12.33
C GLU A 175 16.07 -41.58 -11.96
N GLU A 176 14.96 -41.82 -11.27
CA GLU A 176 14.49 -43.18 -10.94
C GLU A 176 14.13 -43.99 -12.20
N ALA A 177 13.53 -43.35 -13.22
CA ALA A 177 13.22 -44.00 -14.50
C ALA A 177 14.49 -44.32 -15.30
N LEU A 178 15.47 -43.41 -15.33
CA LEU A 178 16.77 -43.58 -15.97
C LEU A 178 17.60 -44.68 -15.30
N ALA A 179 17.57 -44.76 -13.97
CA ALA A 179 18.21 -45.82 -13.20
C ALA A 179 17.65 -47.20 -13.55
N LYS A 180 16.33 -47.32 -13.75
CA LYS A 180 15.66 -48.56 -14.19
C LYS A 180 16.03 -48.97 -15.62
N LEU A 181 16.40 -48.01 -16.47
CA LEU A 181 16.82 -48.24 -17.86
C LEU A 181 18.32 -48.54 -18.01
N GLY A 182 19.07 -48.66 -16.89
CA GLY A 182 20.49 -49.02 -16.90
C GLY A 182 21.44 -47.85 -17.19
N GLY A 183 20.94 -46.61 -17.23
CA GLY A 183 21.78 -45.42 -17.33
C GLY A 183 22.46 -45.13 -15.99
N LYS A 184 23.79 -45.32 -15.90
CA LYS A 184 24.57 -44.78 -14.77
C LYS A 184 24.45 -43.25 -14.80
N ALA A 185 23.76 -42.66 -13.83
CA ALA A 185 23.75 -41.23 -13.61
C ALA A 185 25.16 -40.76 -13.21
N SER A 186 25.68 -39.75 -13.91
CA SER A 186 26.94 -39.10 -13.61
C SER A 186 26.78 -38.13 -12.43
N ASP A 187 27.54 -38.41 -11.37
CA ASP A 187 28.02 -37.57 -10.26
C ASP A 187 27.04 -36.59 -9.56
N SER A 188 26.69 -36.94 -8.33
CA SER A 188 25.67 -36.35 -7.45
C SER A 188 26.16 -35.18 -6.58
N SER A 189 27.11 -34.37 -7.05
CA SER A 189 27.72 -33.29 -6.25
C SER A 189 26.86 -32.02 -6.11
N GLY A 190 25.86 -31.84 -6.98
CA GLY A 190 24.99 -30.65 -6.98
C GLY A 190 23.80 -30.71 -6.00
N HIS A 191 23.25 -31.89 -5.71
CA HIS A 191 22.02 -32.03 -4.92
C HIS A 191 22.20 -31.76 -3.41
N GLU A 192 23.37 -32.09 -2.85
CA GLU A 192 23.64 -31.85 -1.41
C GLU A 192 23.76 -30.36 -1.07
N ALA A 193 24.22 -29.53 -2.02
CA ALA A 193 24.32 -28.09 -1.82
C ALA A 193 22.94 -27.43 -1.78
N THR A 194 22.06 -27.79 -2.73
CA THR A 194 20.69 -27.26 -2.81
C THR A 194 19.86 -27.63 -1.59
N GLN A 195 19.97 -28.86 -1.10
CA GLN A 195 19.24 -29.32 0.09
C GLN A 195 19.64 -28.54 1.35
N ARG A 196 20.95 -28.29 1.53
CA ARG A 196 21.48 -27.52 2.67
C ARG A 196 21.03 -26.06 2.65
N GLU A 197 20.97 -25.45 1.46
CA GLU A 197 20.47 -24.08 1.30
C GLU A 197 18.97 -23.99 1.58
N LEU A 198 18.18 -24.96 1.11
CA LEU A 198 16.74 -25.04 1.39
C LEU A 198 16.44 -25.20 2.89
N ASP A 199 17.21 -26.01 3.60
CA ASP A 199 17.05 -26.20 5.04
C ASP A 199 17.48 -24.95 5.83
N ALA A 200 18.51 -24.25 5.38
CA ALA A 200 18.91 -22.96 5.96
C ALA A 200 17.82 -21.88 5.78
N ILE A 201 17.20 -21.81 4.60
CA ILE A 201 16.10 -20.88 4.31
C ILE A 201 14.85 -21.22 5.14
N LYS A 202 14.49 -22.51 5.25
CA LYS A 202 13.36 -22.95 6.09
C LYS A 202 13.57 -22.65 7.57
N LYS A 203 14.81 -22.65 8.04
CA LYS A 203 15.16 -22.28 9.42
C LYS A 203 15.02 -20.77 9.65
N LEU A 204 15.49 -19.96 8.68
CA LEU A 204 15.36 -18.50 8.69
C LEU A 204 13.89 -18.02 8.64
N LEU A 205 13.01 -18.76 7.94
CA LEU A 205 11.59 -18.42 7.83
C LEU A 205 10.73 -18.85 9.05
N LYS A 206 11.33 -19.54 10.03
CA LYS A 206 10.66 -19.97 11.27
C LYS A 206 10.98 -19.09 12.49
N GLU A 207 11.88 -18.12 12.34
CA GLU A 207 12.19 -17.07 13.33
C GLU A 207 11.49 -15.76 12.96
#